data_AF-A0A1T8PTT1-F1
#
_entry.id   AF-A0A1T8PTT1-F1
#
_cell.length_a   1.000
_cell.length_b   1.000
_cell.length_c   1.000
_cell.angle_alpha   90.00
_cell.angle_beta   90.00
_cell.angle_gamma   90.00
#
_symmetry.space_group_name_H-M   'P 1'
#
loop_
_entity.id
_entity.type
_entity.pdbx_description
1 polymer ?
#
loop_
_entity_poly.entity_id
_entity_poly.type
_entity_poly.pdbx_seq_one_letter_code
_entity_poly.pdbx_strand_id
1 'polypeptide(L)'
;MDIAPGRRADVHMWVTSHQYGSGTARIQTFRDREGRDIALITLRDGDVDPGPHLAAVEYQRCAWHDFFPESPRPPILIFNLLGSKAAFDAEREVIITEFDTDGRYLGLTDISQHDLIVLNQLGAEWDEGTGFVPLQYPPVTHLEVLRQVAVCELPEGDLFRDMNEFMTVDWAAAVSVAVECLSSGSKFPPDLPTHVPRDLAKAAQSFWRKPIRLIVEPGEPPRFGNGQHRAEALRRQHATVAIMLDTRLVDSEPLSGEIRIVKEL
;
A
#
# COMPACT_ATOMS: atom_id res chain seq x y z
N MET A 1 0.54 2.10 41.43
CA MET A 1 -0.68 1.27 41.41
C MET A 1 -0.32 0.01 40.66
N ASP A 2 -0.37 -1.15 41.31
CA ASP A 2 -0.09 -2.42 40.62
C ASP A 2 -1.23 -2.74 39.65
N ILE A 3 -0.88 -2.83 38.38
CA ILE A 3 -1.79 -3.18 37.29
C ILE A 3 -2.08 -4.69 37.38
N ALA A 4 -3.33 -5.07 37.65
CA ALA A 4 -3.72 -6.47 37.80
C ALA A 4 -3.38 -7.35 36.56
N PRO A 5 -3.04 -8.64 36.72
CA PRO A 5 -2.86 -9.52 35.57
C PRO A 5 -4.17 -9.76 34.82
N GLY A 6 -4.10 -9.96 33.50
CA GLY A 6 -5.24 -10.28 32.64
C GLY A 6 -5.16 -9.69 31.23
N ARG A 7 -6.15 -10.02 30.40
CA ARG A 7 -6.40 -9.38 29.10
C ARG A 7 -6.81 -7.92 29.29
N ARG A 8 -6.24 -7.04 28.48
CA ARG A 8 -6.35 -5.58 28.58
C ARG A 8 -7.10 -4.95 27.40
N ALA A 9 -6.84 -5.42 26.20
CA ALA A 9 -7.55 -5.02 25.00
C ALA A 9 -7.73 -6.22 24.07
N ASP A 10 -8.75 -6.11 23.21
CA ASP A 10 -9.00 -6.99 22.09
C ASP A 10 -9.59 -6.14 20.96
N VAL A 11 -8.82 -5.94 19.89
CA VAL A 11 -9.18 -5.09 18.76
C VAL A 11 -9.07 -5.92 17.49
N HIS A 12 -10.20 -6.21 16.87
CA HIS A 12 -10.27 -7.10 15.70
C HIS A 12 -9.74 -6.49 14.40
N MET A 13 -9.76 -5.15 14.28
CA MET A 13 -9.28 -4.42 13.10
C MET A 13 -8.33 -3.31 13.53
N TRP A 14 -7.18 -3.71 14.05
CA TRP A 14 -6.10 -2.79 14.34
C TRP A 14 -5.36 -2.47 13.06
N VAL A 15 -5.29 -1.18 12.74
CA VAL A 15 -4.61 -0.67 11.56
C VAL A 15 -3.28 -0.07 11.98
N THR A 16 -2.19 -0.58 11.42
CA THR A 16 -0.85 -0.05 11.64
C THR A 16 -0.41 0.75 10.42
N SER A 17 0.33 1.83 10.65
CA SER A 17 0.96 2.61 9.58
C SER A 17 2.46 2.61 9.83
N HIS A 18 3.20 1.97 8.94
CA HIS A 18 4.65 1.80 9.04
C HIS A 18 5.34 2.38 7.81
N GLN A 19 6.66 2.61 7.91
CA GLN A 19 7.44 3.14 6.78
C GLN A 19 7.40 2.26 5.52
N TYR A 20 7.01 0.99 5.68
CA TYR A 20 6.90 0.00 4.60
C TYR A 20 5.48 -0.18 4.05
N GLY A 21 4.47 0.52 4.60
CA GLY A 21 3.07 0.43 4.14
C GLY A 21 2.06 0.61 5.27
N SER A 22 0.87 0.04 5.11
CA SER A 22 -0.13 -0.10 6.18
C SER A 22 -0.43 -1.57 6.43
N GLY A 23 -0.71 -1.94 7.68
CA GLY A 23 -1.03 -3.29 8.09
C GLY A 23 -2.45 -3.38 8.68
N THR A 24 -3.10 -4.52 8.55
CA THR A 24 -4.32 -4.85 9.31
C THR A 24 -4.11 -6.13 10.10
N ALA A 25 -4.53 -6.15 11.36
CA ALA A 25 -4.44 -7.33 12.21
C ALA A 25 -5.51 -7.29 13.30
N ARG A 26 -5.69 -8.39 14.02
CA ARG A 26 -6.27 -8.37 15.36
C ARG A 26 -5.16 -8.25 16.39
N ILE A 27 -5.35 -7.48 17.44
CA ILE A 27 -4.43 -7.43 18.59
C ILE A 27 -5.18 -7.72 19.88
N GLN A 28 -4.65 -8.66 20.65
CA GLN A 28 -5.01 -8.87 22.05
C GLN A 28 -3.83 -8.49 22.92
N THR A 29 -4.07 -7.71 23.98
CA THR A 29 -3.00 -7.29 24.89
C THR A 29 -3.19 -7.88 26.27
N PHE A 30 -2.09 -8.24 26.92
CA PHE A 30 -2.10 -8.90 28.21
C PHE A 30 -1.03 -8.34 29.13
N ARG A 31 -1.34 -8.39 30.43
CA ARG A 31 -0.37 -8.27 31.51
C ARG A 31 -0.34 -9.62 32.23
N ASP A 32 0.81 -10.28 32.28
CA ASP A 32 0.92 -11.53 33.03
C ASP A 32 1.15 -11.30 34.54
N ARG A 33 1.25 -12.39 35.31
CA ARG A 33 1.48 -12.33 36.76
C ARG A 33 2.89 -11.89 37.14
N GLU A 34 3.85 -12.02 36.23
CA GLU A 34 5.23 -11.57 36.40
C GLU A 34 5.39 -10.08 36.02
N GLY A 35 4.33 -9.45 35.52
CA GLY A 35 4.30 -8.07 35.08
C GLY A 35 4.85 -7.86 33.68
N ARG A 36 4.96 -8.92 32.86
CA ARG A 36 5.31 -8.81 31.44
C ARG A 36 4.09 -8.31 30.65
N ASP A 37 4.34 -7.36 29.76
CA ASP A 37 3.36 -6.91 28.77
C ASP A 37 3.50 -7.76 27.50
N ILE A 38 2.38 -8.25 27.00
CA ILE A 38 2.35 -9.16 25.84
C ILE A 38 1.33 -8.65 24.83
N ALA A 39 1.75 -8.50 23.58
CA ALA A 39 0.91 -8.22 22.44
C ALA A 39 0.81 -9.48 21.57
N LEU A 40 -0.38 -10.07 21.52
CA LEU A 40 -0.72 -11.17 20.62
C LEU A 40 -1.36 -10.57 19.37
N ILE A 41 -0.62 -10.58 18.26
CA ILE A 41 -1.08 -10.10 16.96
C ILE A 41 -1.55 -11.30 16.15
N THR A 42 -2.83 -11.34 15.81
CA THR A 42 -3.38 -12.36 14.92
C THR A 42 -3.46 -11.80 13.50
N LEU A 43 -2.76 -12.45 12.58
CA LEU A 43 -2.77 -12.16 11.14
C LEU A 43 -3.58 -13.24 10.43
N ARG A 44 -4.63 -12.83 9.73
CA ARG A 44 -5.58 -13.72 9.05
C ARG A 44 -5.32 -13.75 7.55
N ASP A 45 -5.95 -14.68 6.85
CA ASP A 45 -6.10 -14.57 5.40
C ASP A 45 -6.89 -13.29 5.05
N GLY A 46 -6.40 -12.53 4.07
CA GLY A 46 -6.96 -11.23 3.68
C GLY A 46 -6.47 -10.01 4.48
N ASP A 47 -5.73 -10.18 5.57
CA ASP A 47 -5.04 -9.06 6.23
C ASP A 47 -3.92 -8.52 5.32
N VAL A 48 -3.78 -7.18 5.27
CA VAL A 48 -2.70 -6.51 4.53
C VAL A 48 -1.49 -6.43 5.45
N ASP A 49 -0.32 -6.87 4.99
CA ASP A 49 0.92 -6.74 5.77
C ASP A 49 2.14 -6.66 4.81
N PRO A 50 3.09 -5.72 5.01
CA PRO A 50 4.36 -5.72 4.28
C PRO A 50 5.24 -6.94 4.55
N GLY A 51 4.92 -7.76 5.57
CA GLY A 51 5.67 -8.92 6.02
C GLY A 51 6.11 -8.73 7.47
N PRO A 52 5.74 -9.63 8.41
CA PRO A 52 6.00 -9.41 9.84
C PRO A 52 7.48 -9.35 10.21
N HIS A 53 8.37 -10.03 9.48
CA HIS A 53 9.82 -9.92 9.70
C HIS A 53 10.37 -8.53 9.31
N LEU A 54 9.78 -7.87 8.31
CA LEU A 54 10.14 -6.51 7.90
C LEU A 54 9.55 -5.46 8.85
N ALA A 55 8.35 -5.72 9.37
CA ALA A 55 7.58 -4.79 10.18
C ALA A 55 7.59 -5.09 11.70
N ALA A 56 8.31 -6.11 12.17
CA ALA A 56 8.30 -6.53 13.59
C ALA A 56 8.57 -5.39 14.57
N VAL A 57 9.62 -4.58 14.30
CA VAL A 57 9.97 -3.40 15.10
C VAL A 57 8.83 -2.38 15.09
N GLU A 58 8.19 -2.19 13.93
CA GLU A 58 7.09 -1.24 13.78
C GLU A 58 5.82 -1.72 14.49
N TYR A 59 5.49 -3.00 14.40
CA TYR A 59 4.39 -3.61 15.15
C TYR A 59 4.60 -3.49 16.65
N GLN A 60 5.80 -3.79 17.13
CA GLN A 60 6.13 -3.61 18.55
C GLN A 60 6.00 -2.15 18.97
N ARG A 61 6.52 -1.22 18.15
CA ARG A 61 6.44 0.22 18.40
C ARG A 61 4.99 0.73 18.43
N CYS A 62 4.17 0.33 17.45
CA CYS A 62 2.77 0.71 17.38
C CYS A 62 2.00 0.11 18.56
N ALA A 63 2.20 -1.18 18.87
CA ALA A 63 1.54 -1.83 19.99
C ALA A 63 1.91 -1.16 21.32
N TRP A 64 3.20 -0.85 21.51
CA TRP A 64 3.70 -0.16 22.69
C TRP A 64 3.03 1.20 22.85
N HIS A 65 3.02 2.00 21.79
CA HIS A 65 2.41 3.33 21.79
C HIS A 65 0.89 3.28 22.02
N ASP A 66 0.18 2.39 21.32
CA ASP A 66 -1.28 2.40 21.28
C ASP A 66 -1.92 1.73 22.51
N PHE A 67 -1.26 0.71 23.08
CA PHE A 67 -1.86 -0.13 24.12
C PHE A 67 -1.07 -0.22 25.42
N PHE A 68 0.22 0.13 25.41
CA PHE A 68 1.08 0.10 26.59
C PHE A 68 1.80 1.44 26.85
N PRO A 69 1.12 2.60 26.77
CA PRO A 69 1.78 3.91 26.83
C PRO A 69 2.52 4.17 28.15
N GLU A 70 2.08 3.52 29.23
CA GLU A 70 2.66 3.64 30.57
C GLU A 70 3.76 2.61 30.84
N SER A 71 3.99 1.66 29.92
CA SER A 71 5.01 0.63 30.13
C SER A 71 6.40 1.17 29.84
N PRO A 72 7.37 0.97 30.74
CA PRO A 72 8.74 1.45 30.54
C PRO A 72 9.52 0.63 29.51
N ARG A 73 8.95 -0.48 29.01
CA ARG A 73 9.58 -1.38 28.05
C ARG A 73 8.59 -1.78 26.97
N PRO A 74 9.06 -2.08 25.74
CA PRO A 74 8.20 -2.63 24.70
C PRO A 74 7.55 -3.95 25.13
N PRO A 75 6.34 -4.26 24.63
CA PRO A 75 5.70 -5.54 24.88
C PRO A 75 6.45 -6.68 24.17
N ILE A 76 6.29 -7.88 24.72
CA ILE A 76 6.62 -9.12 24.02
C ILE A 76 5.64 -9.26 22.85
N LEU A 77 6.18 -9.44 21.64
CA LEU A 77 5.40 -9.55 20.43
C LEU A 77 5.26 -11.01 20.02
N ILE A 78 4.02 -11.48 19.93
CA ILE A 78 3.67 -12.84 19.51
C ILE A 78 2.75 -12.73 18.30
N PHE A 79 3.06 -13.43 17.23
CA PHE A 79 2.18 -13.54 16.06
C PHE A 79 1.45 -14.88 16.06
N ASN A 80 0.15 -14.84 15.82
CA ASN A 80 -0.72 -15.98 15.53
C ASN A 80 -1.15 -15.89 14.06
N LEU A 81 -0.82 -16.91 13.26
CA LEU A 81 -0.94 -16.89 11.80
C LEU A 81 -2.10 -17.79 11.37
N LEU A 82 -3.27 -17.18 11.14
CA LEU A 82 -4.49 -17.89 10.76
C LEU A 82 -4.67 -17.92 9.25
N GLY A 83 -4.02 -18.90 8.59
CA GLY A 83 -4.11 -19.09 7.14
C GLY A 83 -3.49 -17.93 6.32
N SER A 84 -2.82 -16.99 6.98
CA SER A 84 -2.17 -15.85 6.32
C SER A 84 -1.05 -16.33 5.39
N LYS A 85 -1.05 -15.83 4.15
CA LYS A 85 0.04 -16.02 3.18
C LYS A 85 1.23 -15.08 3.41
N ALA A 86 1.29 -14.40 4.56
CA ALA A 86 2.48 -13.66 4.96
C ALA A 86 3.70 -14.58 4.84
N ALA A 87 4.83 -14.04 4.37
CA ALA A 87 6.03 -14.81 4.02
C ALA A 87 6.68 -15.45 5.26
N PHE A 88 6.08 -16.55 5.73
CA PHE A 88 6.55 -17.42 6.77
C PHE A 88 6.90 -18.79 6.19
N ASP A 89 7.79 -19.50 6.89
CA ASP A 89 7.96 -20.93 6.67
C ASP A 89 6.60 -21.60 7.00
N ALA A 90 5.99 -22.24 6.00
CA ALA A 90 4.55 -22.52 5.93
C ALA A 90 3.99 -23.51 6.98
N GLU A 91 4.75 -23.83 8.03
CA GLU A 91 4.42 -24.84 9.04
C GLU A 91 4.18 -24.24 10.44
N ARG A 92 4.46 -22.95 10.68
CA ARG A 92 4.38 -22.34 12.02
C ARG A 92 3.13 -21.51 12.19
N GLU A 93 2.29 -21.89 13.16
CA GLU A 93 1.02 -21.20 13.46
C GLU A 93 1.18 -20.08 14.51
N VAL A 94 2.10 -20.21 15.47
CA VAL A 94 2.31 -19.21 16.53
C VAL A 94 3.80 -19.00 16.80
N ILE A 95 4.26 -17.76 16.68
CA ILE A 95 5.68 -17.39 16.76
C ILE A 95 5.90 -16.20 17.70
N ILE A 96 7.05 -16.18 18.35
CA ILE A 96 7.52 -15.06 19.16
C ILE A 96 8.61 -14.30 18.41
N THR A 97 8.61 -12.98 18.56
CA THR A 97 9.62 -12.10 17.98
C THR A 97 10.72 -11.81 18.99
N GLU A 98 11.97 -12.03 18.60
CA GLU A 98 13.13 -11.77 19.42
C GLU A 98 13.70 -10.38 19.13
N PHE A 99 14.00 -9.64 20.18
CA PHE A 99 14.64 -8.32 20.11
C PHE A 99 15.86 -8.28 21.03
N ASP A 100 16.88 -7.52 20.65
CA ASP A 100 18.00 -7.21 21.54
C ASP A 100 17.63 -6.14 22.59
N THR A 101 18.57 -5.81 23.47
CA THR A 101 18.37 -4.79 24.49
C THR A 101 18.15 -3.38 23.94
N ASP A 102 18.54 -3.13 22.68
CA ASP A 102 18.35 -1.87 21.98
C ASP A 102 17.04 -1.86 21.16
N GLY A 103 16.23 -2.93 21.24
CA GLY A 103 14.96 -3.07 20.52
C GLY A 103 15.13 -3.44 19.04
N ARG A 104 16.30 -3.94 18.63
CA ARG A 104 16.53 -4.40 17.25
C ARG A 104 16.03 -5.82 17.09
N TYR A 105 15.32 -6.07 16.00
CA TYR A 105 14.83 -7.40 15.64
C TYR A 105 15.99 -8.38 15.42
N LEU A 106 15.93 -9.52 16.09
CA LEU A 106 16.92 -10.60 16.03
C LEU A 106 16.41 -11.82 15.25
N GLY A 107 15.11 -12.08 15.27
CA GLY A 107 14.53 -13.24 14.59
C GLY A 107 13.15 -13.64 15.10
N LEU A 108 12.69 -14.79 14.61
CA LEU A 108 11.43 -15.42 14.98
C LEU A 108 11.72 -16.83 15.50
N THR A 109 11.09 -17.19 16.60
CA THR A 109 11.13 -18.53 17.18
C THR A 109 9.72 -19.03 17.48
N ASP A 110 9.57 -20.34 17.64
CA ASP A 110 8.28 -20.91 18.03
C ASP A 110 7.95 -20.48 19.46
N ILE A 111 6.67 -20.21 19.72
CA ILE A 111 6.24 -19.87 21.07
C ILE A 111 6.53 -21.02 22.04
N SER A 112 7.02 -20.69 23.24
CA SER A 112 7.27 -21.70 24.26
C SER A 112 5.95 -22.29 24.80
N GLN A 113 5.97 -23.56 25.24
CA GLN A 113 4.82 -24.16 25.92
C GLN A 113 4.41 -23.36 27.18
N HIS A 114 5.38 -22.75 27.85
CA HIS A 114 5.12 -21.92 29.02
C HIS A 114 4.28 -20.69 28.66
N ASP A 115 4.70 -19.93 27.64
CA ASP A 115 3.98 -18.71 27.22
C ASP A 115 2.61 -19.04 26.62
N LEU A 116 2.47 -20.16 25.92
CA LEU A 116 1.16 -20.68 25.48
C LEU A 116 0.22 -20.94 26.67
N ILE A 117 0.69 -21.61 27.72
CA ILE A 117 -0.12 -21.88 28.92
C ILE A 117 -0.50 -20.56 29.60
N VAL A 118 0.44 -19.63 29.73
CA VAL A 118 0.19 -18.30 30.33
C VAL A 118 -0.89 -17.55 29.55
N LEU A 119 -0.78 -17.47 28.22
CA LEU A 119 -1.76 -16.80 27.37
C LEU A 119 -3.15 -17.45 27.47
N ASN A 120 -3.22 -18.78 27.45
CA ASN A 120 -4.48 -19.50 27.64
C ASN A 120 -5.13 -19.17 28.99
N GLN A 121 -4.35 -19.11 30.07
CA GLN A 121 -4.86 -18.74 31.41
C GLN A 121 -5.31 -17.27 31.48
N LEU A 122 -4.71 -16.40 30.68
CA LEU A 122 -5.08 -14.99 30.57
C LEU A 122 -6.28 -14.76 29.64
N GLY A 123 -6.81 -15.82 29.00
CA GLY A 123 -7.96 -15.77 28.12
C GLY A 123 -7.62 -15.34 26.69
N ALA A 124 -6.45 -15.73 26.19
CA ALA A 124 -6.12 -15.55 24.78
C ALA A 124 -7.04 -16.38 23.89
N GLU A 125 -7.59 -15.72 22.87
CA GLU A 125 -8.34 -16.36 21.80
C GLU A 125 -7.39 -16.57 20.62
N TRP A 126 -7.42 -17.78 20.04
CA TRP A 126 -6.50 -18.19 18.97
C TRP A 126 -7.16 -18.19 17.60
N ASP A 127 -8.46 -17.93 17.53
CA ASP A 127 -9.25 -17.77 16.31
C ASP A 127 -9.41 -16.28 15.95
N GLU A 128 -10.31 -15.95 15.02
CA GLU A 128 -10.58 -14.55 14.68
C GLU A 128 -11.28 -13.78 15.83
N GLY A 129 -11.81 -14.51 16.81
CA GLY A 129 -12.48 -14.01 17.99
C GLY A 129 -13.98 -13.81 17.82
N THR A 130 -14.69 -13.86 18.95
CA THR A 130 -16.15 -13.71 18.94
C THR A 130 -16.56 -12.32 18.47
N GLY A 131 -17.45 -12.25 17.48
CA GLY A 131 -17.94 -10.98 16.94
C GLY A 131 -17.03 -10.38 15.87
N PHE A 132 -16.01 -11.11 15.42
CA PHE A 132 -15.23 -10.72 14.26
C PHE A 132 -16.13 -10.58 13.02
N VAL A 133 -16.04 -9.41 12.39
CA VAL A 133 -16.57 -9.16 11.06
C VAL A 133 -15.36 -8.81 10.20
N PRO A 134 -15.05 -9.59 9.15
CA PRO A 134 -13.99 -9.25 8.22
C PRO A 134 -14.16 -7.82 7.72
N LEU A 135 -13.06 -7.07 7.62
CA LEU A 135 -13.08 -5.81 6.90
C LEU A 135 -13.46 -6.10 5.45
N GLN A 136 -14.73 -5.87 5.14
CA GLN A 136 -15.19 -5.85 3.77
C GLN A 136 -14.77 -4.50 3.21
N TYR A 137 -13.69 -4.50 2.42
CA TYR A 137 -13.52 -3.40 1.48
C TYR A 137 -14.80 -3.34 0.63
N PRO A 138 -15.31 -2.13 0.33
CA PRO A 138 -16.39 -2.02 -0.63
C PRO A 138 -15.96 -2.78 -1.90
N PRO A 139 -16.87 -3.52 -2.53
CA PRO A 139 -16.54 -4.25 -3.75
C PRO A 139 -15.88 -3.29 -4.72
N VAL A 140 -14.81 -3.72 -5.36
CA VAL A 140 -14.16 -2.95 -6.42
C VAL A 140 -15.24 -2.69 -7.48
N THR A 141 -15.59 -1.44 -7.64
CA THR A 141 -16.61 -1.03 -8.61
C THR A 141 -15.97 -0.39 -9.82
N HIS A 142 -14.77 0.18 -9.65
CA HIS A 142 -14.09 0.93 -10.69
C HIS A 142 -12.63 0.53 -10.81
N LEU A 143 -12.09 0.75 -12.00
CA LEU A 143 -10.69 0.57 -12.33
C LEU A 143 -10.13 1.90 -12.82
N GLU A 144 -8.99 2.32 -12.26
CA GLU A 144 -8.17 3.36 -12.89
C GLU A 144 -7.28 2.71 -13.95
N VAL A 145 -7.35 3.23 -15.17
CA VAL A 145 -6.65 2.69 -16.33
C VAL A 145 -5.86 3.78 -17.04
N LEU A 146 -4.66 3.43 -17.52
CA LEU A 146 -3.92 4.26 -18.46
C LEU A 146 -4.37 3.94 -19.88
N ARG A 147 -4.73 4.96 -20.65
CA ARG A 147 -5.12 4.83 -22.05
C ARG A 147 -4.38 5.79 -22.97
N GLN A 148 -4.14 5.36 -24.20
CA GLN A 148 -3.69 6.21 -25.29
C GLN A 148 -4.88 7.00 -25.84
N VAL A 149 -4.69 8.30 -26.01
CA VAL A 149 -5.66 9.21 -26.62
C VAL A 149 -4.98 10.09 -27.65
N ALA A 150 -5.75 10.63 -28.60
CA ALA A 150 -5.19 11.58 -29.53
C ALA A 150 -4.96 12.93 -28.82
N VAL A 151 -3.82 13.58 -29.08
CA VAL A 151 -3.51 14.90 -28.48
C VAL A 151 -4.56 15.94 -28.87
N CYS A 152 -5.17 15.82 -30.05
CA CYS A 152 -6.23 16.70 -30.52
C CYS A 152 -7.57 16.51 -29.78
N GLU A 153 -7.77 15.41 -29.06
CA GLU A 153 -8.96 15.18 -28.23
C GLU A 153 -8.83 15.81 -26.83
N LEU A 154 -7.62 16.20 -26.44
CA LEU A 154 -7.40 16.87 -25.17
C LEU A 154 -7.87 18.33 -25.23
N PRO A 155 -8.50 18.84 -24.16
CA PRO A 155 -8.93 20.23 -24.13
C PRO A 155 -7.75 21.19 -24.29
N GLU A 156 -8.06 22.43 -24.65
CA GLU A 156 -7.09 23.51 -24.56
C GLU A 156 -6.81 23.82 -23.09
N GLY A 157 -5.55 24.10 -22.78
CA GLY A 157 -5.13 24.41 -21.43
C GLY A 157 -5.12 25.93 -21.18
N ASP A 158 -5.65 26.37 -20.05
CA ASP A 158 -5.41 27.72 -19.51
C ASP A 158 -4.01 27.82 -18.87
N LEU A 159 -2.99 28.08 -19.69
CA LEU A 159 -1.59 28.02 -19.25
C LEU A 159 -1.26 29.12 -18.25
N PHE A 160 -1.02 28.74 -17.01
CA PHE A 160 -0.68 29.67 -15.93
C PHE A 160 0.84 29.75 -15.63
N ARG A 161 1.67 28.98 -16.33
CA ARG A 161 3.15 29.05 -16.26
C ARG A 161 3.76 29.13 -17.64
N ASP A 162 4.98 29.66 -17.69
CA ASP A 162 5.79 29.68 -18.90
C ASP A 162 6.12 28.25 -19.36
N MET A 163 5.97 28.01 -20.67
CA MET A 163 6.25 26.74 -21.31
C MET A 163 7.73 26.52 -21.59
N ASN A 164 8.59 27.54 -21.51
CA ASN A 164 10.01 27.43 -21.86
C ASN A 164 10.72 26.27 -21.14
N GLU A 165 10.50 26.11 -19.83
CA GLU A 165 11.08 25.00 -19.07
C GLU A 165 10.53 23.64 -19.52
N PHE A 166 9.23 23.56 -19.80
CA PHE A 166 8.60 22.32 -20.27
C PHE A 166 9.07 21.94 -21.66
N MET A 167 9.38 22.90 -22.53
CA MET A 167 9.83 22.65 -23.90
C MET A 167 11.30 22.20 -23.99
N THR A 168 12.04 22.10 -22.88
CA THR A 168 13.42 21.61 -22.84
C THR A 168 13.57 20.11 -23.10
N VAL A 169 12.47 19.35 -22.98
CA VAL A 169 12.43 17.90 -23.19
C VAL A 169 11.63 17.56 -24.44
N ASP A 170 12.06 16.53 -25.17
CA ASP A 170 11.30 15.93 -26.26
C ASP A 170 10.15 15.06 -25.70
N TRP A 171 8.98 15.67 -25.55
CA TRP A 171 7.76 15.03 -25.09
C TRP A 171 7.19 14.03 -26.08
N ALA A 172 7.40 14.26 -27.39
CA ALA A 172 6.99 13.31 -28.43
C ALA A 172 7.79 12.00 -28.34
N ALA A 173 9.10 12.10 -28.10
CA ALA A 173 9.93 10.93 -27.82
C ALA A 173 9.58 10.32 -26.45
N ALA A 174 9.33 11.12 -25.42
CA ALA A 174 9.00 10.61 -24.09
C ALA A 174 7.67 9.83 -24.05
N VAL A 175 6.63 10.29 -24.75
CA VAL A 175 5.36 9.54 -24.84
C VAL A 175 5.54 8.24 -25.60
N SER A 176 6.39 8.21 -26.63
CA SER A 176 6.70 6.99 -27.39
C SER A 176 7.40 5.94 -26.51
N VAL A 177 8.42 6.35 -25.75
CA VAL A 177 9.08 5.49 -24.75
C VAL A 177 8.08 5.00 -23.70
N ALA A 178 7.18 5.88 -23.24
CA ALA A 178 6.18 5.51 -22.26
C ALA A 178 5.19 4.46 -22.77
N VAL A 179 4.70 4.61 -24.00
CA VAL A 179 3.82 3.64 -24.65
C VAL A 179 4.53 2.28 -24.77
N GLU A 180 5.79 2.26 -25.20
CA GLU A 180 6.57 1.02 -25.31
C GLU A 180 6.72 0.32 -23.96
N CYS A 181 7.12 1.06 -22.91
CA CYS A 181 7.27 0.52 -21.56
C CYS A 181 5.96 -0.03 -20.98
N LEU A 182 4.84 0.68 -21.19
CA LEU A 182 3.54 0.26 -20.67
C LEU A 182 2.95 -0.93 -21.43
N SER A 183 3.27 -1.07 -22.71
CA SER A 183 2.75 -2.15 -23.56
C SER A 183 3.55 -3.46 -23.44
N SER A 184 4.82 -3.38 -23.03
CA SER A 184 5.75 -4.53 -23.00
C SER A 184 5.85 -5.25 -21.64
N GLY A 185 5.36 -4.65 -20.55
CA GLY A 185 5.63 -5.12 -19.19
C GLY A 185 4.59 -6.10 -18.62
N SER A 186 5.05 -7.17 -17.97
CA SER A 186 4.24 -7.94 -17.01
C SER A 186 4.09 -7.20 -15.66
N LYS A 187 5.00 -6.26 -15.36
CA LYS A 187 5.13 -5.54 -14.09
C LYS A 187 4.71 -4.06 -14.22
N PHE A 188 4.05 -3.54 -13.18
CA PHE A 188 3.75 -2.12 -13.03
C PHE A 188 4.29 -1.61 -11.67
N PRO A 189 4.94 -0.43 -11.61
CA PRO A 189 5.35 0.40 -12.75
C PRO A 189 6.40 -0.30 -13.63
N PRO A 190 6.45 -0.01 -14.94
CA PRO A 190 7.41 -0.63 -15.84
C PRO A 190 8.83 -0.09 -15.60
N ASP A 191 9.83 -0.93 -15.90
CA ASP A 191 11.22 -0.51 -15.93
C ASP A 191 11.49 0.32 -17.20
N LEU A 192 12.37 1.33 -17.08
CA LEU A 192 12.81 2.12 -18.23
C LEU A 192 14.05 1.50 -18.89
N PRO A 193 14.19 1.61 -20.22
CA PRO A 193 15.40 1.18 -20.89
C PRO A 193 16.61 2.02 -20.44
N THR A 194 17.73 1.36 -20.13
CA THR A 194 18.95 2.00 -19.60
C THR A 194 19.64 2.92 -20.61
N HIS A 195 19.34 2.78 -21.90
CA HIS A 195 19.89 3.60 -22.97
C HIS A 195 19.15 4.93 -23.17
N VAL A 196 18.01 5.15 -22.50
CA VAL A 196 17.23 6.38 -22.61
C VAL A 196 17.87 7.48 -21.74
N PRO A 197 18.13 8.70 -22.29
CA PRO A 197 18.68 9.81 -21.52
C PRO A 197 17.84 10.15 -20.28
N ARG A 198 18.50 10.57 -19.19
CA ARG A 198 17.85 10.75 -17.87
C ARG A 198 16.64 11.69 -17.90
N ASP A 199 16.69 12.78 -18.65
CA ASP A 199 15.59 13.75 -18.70
C ASP A 199 14.40 13.23 -19.51
N LEU A 200 14.68 12.50 -20.60
CA LEU A 200 13.67 11.79 -21.38
C LEU A 200 13.01 10.68 -20.56
N ALA A 201 13.82 9.92 -19.81
CA ALA A 201 13.38 8.89 -18.89
C ALA A 201 12.43 9.45 -17.82
N LYS A 202 12.79 10.57 -17.18
CA LYS A 202 11.92 11.24 -16.21
C LYS A 202 10.61 11.73 -16.84
N ALA A 203 10.66 12.29 -18.05
CA ALA A 203 9.48 12.73 -18.75
C ALA A 203 8.55 11.56 -19.13
N ALA A 204 9.12 10.45 -19.63
CA ALA A 204 8.40 9.22 -19.91
C ALA A 204 7.70 8.68 -18.66
N GLN A 205 8.44 8.55 -17.54
CA GLN A 205 7.89 8.12 -16.24
C GLN A 205 6.72 8.96 -15.75
N SER A 206 6.68 10.24 -16.10
CA SER A 206 5.59 11.11 -15.69
C SER A 206 4.22 10.64 -16.22
N PHE A 207 4.18 9.91 -17.33
CA PHE A 207 2.94 9.42 -17.94
C PHE A 207 2.24 8.31 -17.14
N TRP A 208 2.93 7.63 -16.21
CA TRP A 208 2.27 6.68 -15.29
C TRP A 208 2.42 7.04 -13.81
N ARG A 209 3.39 7.88 -13.44
CA ARG A 209 3.51 8.38 -12.05
C ARG A 209 2.56 9.53 -11.73
N LYS A 210 2.32 10.38 -12.71
CA LYS A 210 1.42 11.54 -12.60
C LYS A 210 0.69 11.68 -13.93
N PRO A 211 -0.10 10.73 -14.41
CA PRO A 211 -0.71 10.76 -15.74
C PRO A 211 -1.54 12.04 -16.01
N ILE A 212 -1.80 12.35 -17.29
CA ILE A 212 -2.78 13.38 -17.65
C ILE A 212 -4.15 12.93 -17.12
N ARG A 213 -4.88 13.82 -16.45
CA ARG A 213 -6.20 13.52 -15.89
C ARG A 213 -7.15 14.65 -16.23
N LEU A 214 -8.33 14.29 -16.72
CA LEU A 214 -9.41 15.23 -16.94
C LEU A 214 -10.42 15.14 -15.79
N ILE A 215 -11.03 16.28 -15.48
CA ILE A 215 -12.22 16.38 -14.65
C ILE A 215 -13.37 16.52 -15.63
N VAL A 216 -14.33 15.60 -15.55
CA VAL A 216 -15.52 15.55 -16.39
C VAL A 216 -16.72 15.72 -15.49
N GLU A 217 -17.43 16.84 -15.65
CA GLU A 217 -18.65 17.16 -14.89
C GLU A 217 -19.86 17.13 -15.84
N PRO A 218 -21.03 16.61 -15.42
CA PRO A 218 -22.20 16.55 -16.29
C PRO A 218 -22.60 17.94 -16.82
N GLY A 219 -22.62 18.09 -18.14
CA GLY A 219 -23.00 19.34 -18.80
C GLY A 219 -21.88 20.37 -18.96
N GLU A 220 -20.65 20.06 -18.50
CA GLU A 220 -19.49 20.93 -18.68
C GLU A 220 -18.46 20.33 -19.65
N PRO A 221 -17.72 21.16 -20.40
CA PRO A 221 -16.56 20.70 -21.16
C PRO A 221 -15.50 20.09 -20.22
N PRO A 222 -14.81 18.99 -20.62
CA PRO A 222 -13.72 18.43 -19.83
C PRO A 222 -12.62 19.46 -19.55
N ARG A 223 -12.12 19.49 -18.32
CA ARG A 223 -11.01 20.37 -17.91
C ARG A 223 -9.86 19.57 -17.33
N PHE A 224 -8.64 20.12 -17.35
CA PHE A 224 -7.50 19.43 -16.78
C PHE A 224 -7.57 19.37 -15.25
N GLY A 225 -7.57 18.17 -14.69
CA GLY A 225 -7.22 17.92 -13.29
C GLY A 225 -5.73 17.74 -13.07
N ASN A 226 -5.01 17.23 -14.09
CA ASN A 226 -3.55 17.14 -14.10
C ASN A 226 -3.00 17.07 -15.53
N GLY A 227 -1.75 17.52 -15.71
CA GLY A 227 -0.98 17.26 -16.94
C GLY A 227 -1.19 18.24 -18.09
N GLN A 228 -1.86 19.36 -17.85
CA GLN A 228 -2.09 20.40 -18.86
C GLN A 228 -0.82 20.87 -19.59
N HIS A 229 0.27 21.21 -18.86
CA HIS A 229 1.53 21.62 -19.47
C HIS A 229 2.15 20.53 -20.36
N ARG A 230 1.91 19.25 -20.05
CA ARG A 230 2.39 18.13 -20.88
C ARG A 230 1.54 17.94 -22.12
N ALA A 231 0.22 18.06 -21.99
CA ALA A 231 -0.69 18.07 -23.13
C ALA A 231 -0.32 19.20 -24.11
N GLU A 232 -0.01 20.38 -23.57
CA GLU A 232 0.43 21.51 -24.39
C GLU A 232 1.81 21.30 -25.01
N ALA A 233 2.78 20.76 -24.26
CA ALA A 233 4.10 20.45 -24.82
C ALA A 233 4.01 19.42 -25.96
N LEU A 234 3.19 18.37 -25.78
CA LEU A 234 2.89 17.39 -26.83
C LEU A 234 2.29 18.06 -28.07
N ARG A 235 1.33 18.98 -27.88
CA ARG A 235 0.70 19.73 -28.97
C ARG A 235 1.72 20.59 -29.73
N ARG A 236 2.57 21.35 -29.02
CA ARG A 236 3.62 22.20 -29.62
C ARG A 236 4.72 21.40 -30.31
N GLN A 237 4.92 20.15 -29.91
CA GLN A 237 5.89 19.24 -30.53
C GLN A 237 5.25 18.30 -31.57
N HIS A 238 4.00 18.57 -31.97
CA HIS A 238 3.26 17.80 -32.98
C HIS A 238 3.16 16.30 -32.67
N ALA A 239 3.16 15.92 -31.40
CA ALA A 239 2.86 14.55 -31.00
C ALA A 239 1.39 14.23 -31.30
N THR A 240 1.13 13.01 -31.78
CA THR A 240 -0.23 12.55 -32.10
C THR A 240 -0.90 11.85 -30.93
N VAL A 241 -0.13 11.26 -30.03
CA VAL A 241 -0.60 10.45 -28.91
C VAL A 241 -0.25 11.10 -27.58
N ALA A 242 -1.17 10.99 -26.63
CA ALA A 242 -0.96 11.24 -25.21
C ALA A 242 -1.36 10.01 -24.39
N ILE A 243 -0.86 9.91 -23.16
CA ILE A 243 -1.32 8.93 -22.18
C ILE A 243 -2.07 9.66 -21.08
N MET A 244 -3.32 9.23 -20.83
CA MET A 244 -4.16 9.74 -19.75
C MET A 244 -4.61 8.63 -18.81
N LEU A 245 -4.92 9.03 -17.58
CA LEU A 245 -5.62 8.21 -16.60
C LEU A 245 -7.11 8.43 -16.77
N ASP A 246 -7.83 7.33 -16.88
CA ASP A 246 -9.28 7.31 -16.93
C ASP A 246 -9.83 6.32 -15.90
N THR A 247 -11.14 6.38 -15.67
CA THR A 247 -11.82 5.48 -14.76
C THR A 247 -12.96 4.79 -15.50
N ARG A 248 -13.04 3.48 -15.39
CA ARG A 248 -14.16 2.68 -15.92
C ARG A 248 -14.72 1.75 -14.86
N LEU A 249 -15.92 1.22 -15.10
CA LEU A 249 -16.49 0.18 -14.25
C LEU A 249 -15.69 -1.13 -14.41
N VAL A 250 -15.63 -1.93 -13.35
CA VAL A 250 -14.94 -3.23 -13.40
C VAL A 250 -15.57 -4.16 -14.44
N ASP A 251 -16.90 -4.14 -14.57
CA ASP A 251 -17.67 -4.99 -15.49
C ASP A 251 -17.86 -4.38 -16.88
N SER A 252 -17.36 -3.17 -17.15
CA SER A 252 -17.44 -2.60 -18.50
C SER A 252 -16.32 -3.13 -19.38
N GLU A 253 -16.57 -3.20 -20.70
CA GLU A 253 -15.53 -3.43 -21.69
C GLU A 253 -14.34 -2.45 -21.50
N PRO A 254 -13.10 -2.87 -21.82
CA PRO A 254 -11.94 -1.99 -21.81
C PRO A 254 -12.18 -0.72 -22.64
N LEU A 255 -11.65 0.41 -22.16
CA LEU A 255 -11.74 1.66 -22.91
C LEU A 255 -10.92 1.57 -24.20
N SER A 256 -11.35 2.28 -25.25
CA SER A 256 -10.54 2.42 -26.46
C SER A 256 -9.17 3.00 -26.11
N GLY A 257 -8.11 2.31 -26.55
CA GLY A 257 -6.73 2.69 -26.26
C GLY A 257 -6.24 2.32 -24.86
N GLU A 258 -7.02 1.56 -24.06
CA GLU A 258 -6.57 1.05 -22.75
C GLU A 258 -5.28 0.23 -22.89
N ILE A 259 -4.26 0.64 -22.13
CA ILE A 259 -2.93 0.02 -22.13
C ILE A 259 -2.77 -0.82 -20.87
N ARG A 260 -3.24 -0.31 -19.72
CA ARG A 260 -2.92 -0.89 -18.42
C ARG A 260 -3.91 -0.49 -17.32
N ILE A 261 -4.34 -1.45 -16.51
CA ILE A 261 -4.99 -1.20 -15.21
C ILE A 261 -3.91 -0.84 -14.19
N VAL A 262 -4.10 0.27 -13.48
CA VAL A 262 -3.13 0.78 -12.49
C VAL A 262 -3.65 0.78 -11.07
N LYS A 263 -4.97 0.74 -10.87
CA LYS A 263 -5.59 0.70 -9.54
C LYS A 263 -7.02 0.16 -9.58
N GLU A 264 -7.40 -0.58 -8.53
CA GLU A 264 -8.78 -0.97 -8.21
C GLU A 264 -9.38 -0.01 -7.18
N LEU A 265 -10.63 0.41 -7.37
CA LEU A 265 -11.35 1.40 -6.55
C LEU A 265 -12.69 0.87 -6.03
#